data_AF-A0A8J7N3N7-F1
#
_entry.id   AF-A0A8J7N3N7-F1
#
_cell.length_a   1.000
_cell.length_b   1.000
_cell.length_c   1.000
_cell.angle_alpha   90.00
_cell.angle_beta   90.00
_cell.angle_gamma   90.00
#
_symmetry.space_group_name_H-M   'P 1'
#
loop_
_entity.id
_entity.type
_entity.pdbx_description
1 polymer ?
#
loop_
_entity_poly.entity_id
_entity_poly.type
_entity_poly.pdbx_seq_one_letter_code
_entity_poly.pdbx_strand_id
1 'polypeptide(L)'
;ALLADVGIGTIDQALLGVLPTKHACLRLFGLSSKILIVDEVHEMGDPYLEELLAALLHAHAALGGSAILLTATLPLRLRARLVGAFETGAGRAALAPTDAAYPALTVAGGVARTDLPRQTGPRGPVRVERLSGPEAAVELLAARAGQGAACVWVRNAVDEAIAAVRALRAKGVPADLLHARFALSDRKRHEAAALGRFGKAGTGRAGRVLVATQVVESSLDLDFDVMVSDLAPMAALIQRAGRLWRHMDLRPAASRPVPAPVLSVVAPDPGEVRDARWLSAALGAAAHVYDLPLQWRTARVLFDAGWIEAPGNLRALIEAAHGAELDLPEALSTAEIQALGQAHARRAQGARNAVAFAAGFRAGAGGWEDTEFPTRLGEAMRVLVLARREGGRLVPWAVGETEAEGVQLSEVQAAARRLAALDLPDQGDPAIASFTADWPEWRRQAVTVCPVGADGTICAGLRYEGNTGLLFEATPLSSQR
;
A
#
# COMPACT_ATOMS: atom_id res chain seq x y z
N ALA A 1 0.97 -19.69 -11.50
CA ALA A 1 -0.07 -18.76 -11.95
C ALA A 1 -0.07 -18.57 -13.47
N LEU A 2 1.00 -18.05 -14.08
CA LEU A 2 1.01 -17.68 -15.51
C LEU A 2 0.84 -18.84 -16.51
N LEU A 3 1.17 -20.08 -16.12
CA LEU A 3 0.99 -21.27 -16.97
C LEU A 3 -0.36 -21.98 -16.76
N ALA A 4 -1.13 -21.63 -15.74
CA ALA A 4 -2.47 -22.18 -15.52
C ALA A 4 -3.45 -21.50 -16.48
N ASP A 5 -4.59 -22.14 -16.80
CA ASP A 5 -5.61 -21.54 -17.67
C ASP A 5 -6.08 -20.18 -17.12
N VAL A 6 -6.38 -20.15 -15.83
CA VAL A 6 -6.69 -18.95 -15.04
C VAL A 6 -5.69 -18.82 -13.91
N GLY A 7 -5.04 -17.66 -13.78
CA GLY A 7 -4.08 -17.37 -12.73
C GLY A 7 -4.42 -16.06 -12.03
N ILE A 8 -4.44 -16.07 -10.70
CA ILE A 8 -4.57 -14.88 -9.86
C ILE A 8 -3.26 -14.72 -9.11
N GLY A 9 -2.72 -13.50 -9.06
CA GLY A 9 -1.46 -13.21 -8.40
C GLY A 9 -1.10 -11.74 -8.49
N THR A 10 0.05 -11.39 -7.93
CA THR A 10 0.56 -10.02 -8.00
C THR A 10 1.00 -9.66 -9.43
N ILE A 11 0.85 -8.40 -9.79
CA ILE A 11 1.31 -7.88 -11.10
C ILE A 11 2.82 -8.09 -11.30
N ASP A 12 3.58 -8.11 -10.20
CA ASP A 12 5.02 -8.37 -10.17
C ASP A 12 5.40 -9.63 -10.96
N GLN A 13 4.59 -10.70 -10.90
CA GLN A 13 4.85 -11.92 -11.67
C GLN A 13 4.80 -11.71 -13.18
N ALA A 14 3.92 -10.83 -13.66
CA ALA A 14 3.85 -10.48 -15.08
C ALA A 14 4.99 -9.53 -15.47
N LEU A 15 5.34 -8.57 -14.61
CA LEU A 15 6.44 -7.62 -14.84
C LEU A 15 7.79 -8.31 -15.00
N LEU A 16 8.03 -9.43 -14.30
CA LEU A 16 9.25 -10.25 -14.50
C LEU A 16 9.40 -10.75 -15.95
N GLY A 17 8.31 -10.83 -16.73
CA GLY A 17 8.37 -11.19 -18.15
C GLY A 17 9.05 -10.16 -19.04
N VAL A 18 9.11 -8.89 -18.61
CA VAL A 18 9.77 -7.79 -19.34
C VAL A 18 11.09 -7.34 -18.71
N LEU A 19 11.61 -8.12 -17.77
CA LEU A 19 12.92 -7.91 -17.14
C LEU A 19 13.90 -9.02 -17.58
N PRO A 20 15.22 -8.78 -17.60
CA PRO A 20 16.26 -9.74 -17.98
C PRO A 20 16.50 -10.78 -16.87
N THR A 21 15.43 -11.46 -16.47
CA THR A 21 15.41 -12.49 -15.43
C THR A 21 15.35 -13.88 -16.06
N LYS A 22 15.75 -14.90 -15.29
CA LYS A 22 15.62 -16.30 -15.72
C LYS A 22 14.16 -16.60 -16.06
N HIS A 23 13.95 -17.28 -17.18
CA HIS A 23 12.63 -17.68 -17.67
C HIS A 23 11.66 -16.52 -18.01
N ALA A 24 12.15 -15.30 -18.27
CA ALA A 24 11.32 -14.19 -18.73
C ALA A 24 10.47 -14.56 -19.96
N CYS A 25 11.05 -15.25 -20.95
CA CYS A 25 10.31 -15.75 -22.12
C CYS A 25 9.18 -16.73 -21.78
N LEU A 26 9.38 -17.59 -20.77
CA LEU A 26 8.34 -18.52 -20.33
C LEU A 26 7.16 -17.77 -19.71
N ARG A 27 7.43 -16.67 -18.99
CA ARG A 27 6.39 -15.79 -18.45
C ARG A 27 5.62 -15.09 -19.57
N LEU A 28 6.31 -14.54 -20.57
CA LEU A 28 5.68 -13.94 -21.75
C LEU A 28 4.86 -14.96 -22.55
N PHE A 29 5.37 -16.18 -22.73
CA PHE A 29 4.64 -17.28 -23.36
C PHE A 29 3.37 -17.64 -22.58
N GLY A 30 3.45 -17.71 -21.25
CA GLY A 30 2.28 -17.92 -20.40
C GLY A 30 1.24 -16.81 -20.55
N LEU A 31 1.68 -15.55 -20.71
CA LEU A 31 0.82 -14.39 -20.91
C LEU A 31 0.21 -14.30 -22.31
N SER A 32 0.91 -14.72 -23.36
CA SER A 32 0.50 -14.50 -24.76
C SER A 32 -0.84 -15.13 -25.12
N SER A 33 -1.27 -16.16 -24.39
CA SER A 33 -2.56 -16.83 -24.57
C SER A 33 -3.68 -16.29 -23.66
N LYS A 34 -3.45 -15.16 -22.97
CA LYS A 34 -4.34 -14.67 -21.90
C LYS A 34 -4.82 -13.23 -22.11
N ILE A 35 -5.97 -12.95 -21.51
CA ILE A 35 -6.41 -11.59 -21.24
C ILE A 35 -5.75 -11.16 -19.93
N LEU A 36 -4.89 -10.14 -19.99
CA LEU A 36 -4.23 -9.57 -18.82
C LEU A 36 -5.19 -8.60 -18.13
N ILE A 37 -5.65 -8.94 -16.92
CA ILE A 37 -6.46 -8.03 -16.09
C ILE A 37 -5.57 -7.47 -14.98
N VAL A 38 -5.38 -6.16 -14.96
CA VAL A 38 -4.66 -5.47 -13.90
C VAL A 38 -5.66 -4.63 -13.11
N ASP A 39 -5.86 -5.01 -11.87
CA ASP A 39 -6.72 -4.27 -10.94
C ASP A 39 -5.93 -3.17 -10.22
N GLU A 40 -6.62 -2.10 -9.83
CA GLU A 40 -6.09 -0.96 -9.08
C GLU A 40 -4.77 -0.36 -9.60
N VAL A 41 -4.67 -0.14 -10.92
CA VAL A 41 -3.47 0.38 -11.60
C VAL A 41 -2.93 1.71 -11.01
N HIS A 42 -3.75 2.48 -10.30
CA HIS A 42 -3.32 3.70 -9.63
C HIS A 42 -2.38 3.46 -8.43
N GLU A 43 -2.42 2.29 -7.78
CA GLU A 43 -1.42 1.90 -6.76
C GLU A 43 0.00 1.79 -7.38
N MET A 44 0.09 1.78 -8.72
CA MET A 44 1.34 1.70 -9.48
C MET A 44 1.94 3.07 -9.83
N GLY A 45 1.49 4.17 -9.22
CA GLY A 45 1.98 5.54 -9.44
C GLY A 45 3.47 5.79 -9.09
N ASP A 46 4.24 4.73 -8.85
CA ASP A 46 5.70 4.78 -8.82
C ASP A 46 6.26 4.88 -10.26
N PRO A 47 7.13 5.86 -10.57
CA PRO A 47 7.63 6.07 -11.92
C PRO A 47 8.39 4.89 -12.55
N TYR A 48 8.98 3.98 -11.75
CA TYR A 48 9.60 2.75 -12.23
C TYR A 48 8.55 1.71 -12.61
N LEU A 49 7.53 1.51 -11.78
CA LEU A 49 6.41 0.60 -12.10
C LEU A 49 5.63 1.08 -13.33
N GLU A 50 5.42 2.39 -13.48
CA GLU A 50 4.82 2.97 -14.69
C GLU A 50 5.57 2.54 -15.96
N GLU A 51 6.91 2.54 -15.91
CA GLU A 51 7.77 2.14 -17.02
C GLU A 51 7.65 0.64 -17.32
N LEU A 52 7.74 -0.20 -16.29
CA LEU A 52 7.63 -1.64 -16.47
C LEU A 52 6.23 -2.07 -16.96
N LEU A 53 5.17 -1.42 -16.47
CA LEU A 53 3.81 -1.70 -16.94
C LEU A 53 3.64 -1.28 -18.40
N ALA A 54 4.18 -0.13 -18.81
CA ALA A 54 4.17 0.29 -20.21
C ALA A 54 4.93 -0.72 -21.10
N ALA A 55 6.10 -1.18 -20.66
CA ALA A 55 6.86 -2.22 -21.37
C ALA A 55 6.10 -3.55 -21.46
N LEU A 56 5.43 -3.96 -20.38
CA LEU A 56 4.59 -5.16 -20.35
C LEU A 56 3.41 -5.06 -21.31
N LEU A 57 2.68 -3.94 -21.31
CA LEU A 57 1.56 -3.72 -22.23
C LEU A 57 2.01 -3.70 -23.69
N HIS A 58 3.16 -3.08 -23.97
CA HIS A 58 3.75 -3.10 -25.30
C HIS A 58 4.06 -4.53 -25.76
N ALA A 59 4.78 -5.31 -24.94
CA ALA A 59 5.15 -6.69 -25.26
C ALA A 59 3.92 -7.59 -25.40
N HIS A 60 2.95 -7.46 -24.51
CA HIS A 60 1.70 -8.24 -24.54
C HIS A 60 0.90 -7.96 -25.81
N ALA A 61 0.79 -6.68 -26.21
CA ALA A 61 0.14 -6.29 -27.46
C ALA A 61 0.88 -6.81 -28.70
N ALA A 62 2.22 -6.77 -28.70
CA ALA A 62 3.06 -7.29 -29.79
C ALA A 62 2.93 -8.81 -29.97
N LEU A 63 2.56 -9.53 -28.91
CA LEU A 63 2.26 -10.96 -28.94
C LEU A 63 0.79 -11.27 -29.33
N GLY A 64 -0.01 -10.26 -29.66
CA GLY A 64 -1.43 -10.39 -30.00
C GLY A 64 -2.37 -10.48 -28.79
N GLY A 65 -1.87 -10.18 -27.59
CA GLY A 65 -2.63 -10.24 -26.34
C GLY A 65 -3.61 -9.08 -26.16
N SER A 66 -4.56 -9.26 -25.24
CA SER A 66 -5.51 -8.22 -24.81
C SER A 66 -5.33 -7.88 -23.34
N ALA A 67 -5.55 -6.63 -22.95
CA ALA A 67 -5.43 -6.18 -21.57
C ALA A 67 -6.63 -5.34 -21.11
N ILE A 68 -7.01 -5.49 -19.84
CA ILE A 68 -8.02 -4.70 -19.14
C ILE A 68 -7.37 -4.09 -17.92
N LEU A 69 -7.41 -2.76 -17.83
CA LEU A 69 -6.89 -2.00 -16.70
C LEU A 69 -8.06 -1.43 -15.89
N LEU A 70 -8.16 -1.80 -14.61
CA LEU A 70 -9.17 -1.30 -13.68
C LEU A 70 -8.52 -0.34 -12.69
N THR A 71 -9.22 0.75 -12.37
CA THR A 71 -8.69 1.79 -11.49
C THR A 71 -9.76 2.77 -11.07
N ALA A 72 -9.77 3.13 -9.79
CA ALA A 72 -10.59 4.23 -9.30
C ALA A 72 -10.04 5.60 -9.74
N THR A 73 -8.71 5.75 -9.85
CA THR A 73 -8.06 7.07 -9.84
C THR A 73 -6.79 7.13 -10.71
N LEU A 74 -6.92 7.05 -12.05
CA LEU A 74 -5.74 7.10 -12.95
C LEU A 74 -5.49 8.49 -13.55
N PRO A 75 -4.37 9.19 -13.26
CA PRO A 75 -4.07 10.50 -13.87
C PRO A 75 -4.08 10.47 -15.40
N LEU A 76 -4.53 11.55 -16.05
CA LEU A 76 -4.66 11.61 -17.51
C LEU A 76 -3.35 11.33 -18.25
N ARG A 77 -2.22 11.84 -17.72
CA ARG A 77 -0.87 11.57 -18.24
C ARG A 77 -0.57 10.08 -18.29
N LEU A 78 -0.84 9.36 -17.20
CA LEU A 78 -0.56 7.93 -17.10
C LEU A 78 -1.49 7.12 -18.00
N ARG A 79 -2.78 7.49 -18.06
CA ARG A 79 -3.73 6.89 -19.01
C ARG A 79 -3.25 7.00 -20.46
N ALA A 80 -2.80 8.19 -20.88
CA ALA A 80 -2.28 8.41 -22.23
C ALA A 80 -1.03 7.58 -22.51
N ARG A 81 -0.12 7.49 -21.54
CA ARG A 81 1.09 6.68 -21.64
C ARG A 81 0.78 5.19 -21.84
N LEU A 82 -0.08 4.62 -21.01
CA LEU A 82 -0.39 3.18 -21.05
C LEU A 82 -1.12 2.79 -22.35
N VAL A 83 -2.06 3.63 -22.81
CA VAL A 83 -2.72 3.45 -24.11
C VAL A 83 -1.71 3.55 -25.25
N GLY A 84 -0.82 4.55 -25.23
CA GLY A 84 0.20 4.71 -26.25
C GLY A 84 1.17 3.52 -26.33
N ALA A 85 1.56 2.96 -25.19
CA ALA A 85 2.42 1.78 -25.14
C ALA A 85 1.74 0.55 -25.76
N PHE A 86 0.46 0.31 -25.45
CA PHE A 86 -0.32 -0.78 -26.02
C PHE A 86 -0.53 -0.63 -27.53
N GLU A 87 -0.93 0.55 -28.00
CA GLU A 87 -1.11 0.83 -29.44
C GLU A 87 0.19 0.60 -30.23
N THR A 88 1.30 1.11 -29.71
CA THR A 88 2.62 0.96 -30.34
C THR A 88 3.03 -0.52 -30.40
N GLY A 89 2.81 -1.28 -29.32
CA GLY A 89 3.08 -2.72 -29.29
C GLY A 89 2.23 -3.49 -30.31
N ALA A 90 0.98 -3.07 -30.53
CA ALA A 90 0.11 -3.65 -31.53
C ALA A 90 0.39 -3.19 -32.98
N GLY A 91 1.45 -2.40 -33.21
CA GLY A 91 1.79 -1.87 -34.53
C GLY A 91 0.82 -0.80 -35.04
N ARG A 92 0.09 -0.12 -34.15
CA ARG A 92 -0.86 0.95 -34.48
C ARG A 92 -0.32 2.32 -34.05
N ALA A 93 -0.83 3.38 -34.68
CA ALA A 93 -0.49 4.73 -34.30
C ALA A 93 -1.05 5.06 -32.92
N ALA A 94 -0.20 5.53 -32.00
CA ALA A 94 -0.63 5.93 -30.66
C ALA A 94 -1.50 7.20 -30.72
N LEU A 95 -2.79 7.04 -30.44
CA LEU A 95 -3.71 8.16 -30.21
C LEU A 95 -3.91 8.34 -28.70
N ALA A 96 -3.41 9.44 -28.16
CA ALA A 96 -3.56 9.76 -26.74
C ALA A 96 -5.02 10.13 -26.43
N PRO A 97 -5.68 9.46 -25.47
CA PRO A 97 -7.02 9.87 -25.03
C PRO A 97 -6.93 11.21 -24.29
N THR A 98 -7.62 12.23 -24.81
CA THR A 98 -7.61 13.60 -24.25
C THR A 98 -8.78 13.90 -23.31
N ASP A 99 -9.83 13.06 -23.31
CA ASP A 99 -11.06 13.32 -22.58
C ASP A 99 -10.90 13.20 -21.06
N ALA A 100 -11.51 14.11 -20.29
CA ALA A 100 -11.45 14.12 -18.83
C ALA A 100 -12.68 13.49 -18.15
N ALA A 101 -13.54 12.77 -18.88
CA ALA A 101 -14.75 12.20 -18.30
C ALA A 101 -14.43 11.18 -17.20
N TYR A 102 -15.34 11.12 -16.23
CA TYR A 102 -15.30 10.17 -15.14
C TYR A 102 -16.74 9.88 -14.65
N PRO A 103 -17.16 8.61 -14.56
CA PRO A 103 -16.44 7.41 -14.99
C PRO A 103 -16.23 7.39 -16.51
N ALA A 104 -15.21 6.67 -16.99
CA ALA A 104 -14.92 6.54 -18.41
C ALA A 104 -14.39 5.13 -18.74
N LEU A 105 -14.74 4.64 -19.93
CA LEU A 105 -14.16 3.45 -20.54
C LEU A 105 -13.34 3.88 -21.76
N THR A 106 -12.02 3.78 -21.65
CA THR A 106 -11.10 4.05 -22.75
C THR A 106 -10.76 2.75 -23.47
N VAL A 107 -10.96 2.70 -24.79
CA VAL A 107 -10.58 1.56 -25.64
C VAL A 107 -9.43 2.01 -26.53
N ALA A 108 -8.26 1.36 -26.41
CA ALA A 108 -7.11 1.64 -27.26
C ALA A 108 -7.45 1.33 -28.73
N GLY A 109 -7.22 2.29 -29.63
CA GLY A 109 -7.56 2.17 -31.05
C GLY A 109 -9.07 2.24 -31.36
N GLY A 110 -9.91 2.47 -30.34
CA GLY A 110 -11.36 2.56 -30.44
C GLY A 110 -11.93 3.88 -29.91
N VAL A 111 -13.26 3.99 -29.93
CA VAL A 111 -13.97 5.16 -29.40
C VAL A 111 -14.09 5.04 -27.88
N ALA A 112 -13.64 6.05 -27.15
CA ALA A 112 -13.87 6.15 -25.71
C ALA A 112 -15.38 6.30 -25.41
N ARG A 113 -15.87 5.57 -24.40
CA ARG A 113 -17.24 5.74 -23.87
C ARG A 113 -17.18 6.61 -22.63
N THR A 114 -17.78 7.79 -22.74
CA THR A 114 -17.79 8.85 -21.71
C THR A 114 -19.19 9.12 -21.17
N ASP A 115 -20.20 8.53 -21.81
CA ASP A 115 -21.64 8.57 -21.49
C ASP A 115 -22.04 7.46 -20.50
N LEU A 116 -21.11 7.03 -19.65
CA LEU A 116 -21.38 6.02 -18.64
C LEU A 116 -22.30 6.57 -17.53
N PRO A 117 -23.27 5.78 -17.02
CA PRO A 117 -24.16 6.22 -15.97
C PRO A 117 -23.37 6.68 -14.74
N ARG A 118 -23.59 7.94 -14.33
CA ARG A 118 -23.08 8.46 -13.06
C ARG A 118 -24.04 8.03 -11.96
N GLN A 119 -23.77 6.88 -11.34
CA GLN A 119 -24.52 6.46 -10.15
C GLN A 119 -24.07 7.30 -8.96
N THR A 120 -24.86 8.30 -8.59
CA THR A 120 -24.71 9.00 -7.32
C THR A 120 -25.33 8.16 -6.22
N GLY A 121 -24.49 7.55 -5.40
CA GLY A 121 -24.97 6.74 -4.26
C GLY A 121 -25.65 7.61 -3.20
N PRO A 122 -26.50 7.02 -2.34
CA PRO A 122 -27.25 7.74 -1.30
C PRO A 122 -26.37 8.33 -0.18
N ARG A 123 -25.06 8.08 -0.21
CA ARG A 123 -24.08 8.60 0.75
C ARG A 123 -23.95 10.13 0.68
N GLY A 124 -24.08 10.72 -0.50
CA GLY A 124 -23.77 12.12 -0.74
C GLY A 124 -22.27 12.45 -0.68
N PRO A 125 -21.91 13.75 -0.69
CA PRO A 125 -20.53 14.22 -0.61
C PRO A 125 -19.93 13.96 0.77
N VAL A 126 -18.66 13.59 0.81
CA VAL A 126 -17.87 13.44 2.04
C VAL A 126 -17.25 14.79 2.35
N ARG A 127 -17.62 15.40 3.49
CA ARG A 127 -16.99 16.64 3.95
C ARG A 127 -15.56 16.36 4.41
N VAL A 128 -14.64 17.26 4.11
CA VAL A 128 -13.25 17.18 4.57
C VAL A 128 -12.98 18.24 5.61
N GLU A 129 -12.30 17.84 6.68
CA GLU A 129 -11.86 18.74 7.75
C GLU A 129 -10.38 18.51 8.06
N ARG A 130 -9.65 19.57 8.43
CA ARG A 130 -8.24 19.49 8.82
C ARG A 130 -8.12 19.32 10.33
N LEU A 131 -7.25 18.41 10.76
CA LEU A 131 -6.80 18.28 12.14
C LEU A 131 -5.33 18.67 12.23
N SER A 132 -4.98 19.47 13.22
CA SER A 132 -3.62 20.01 13.37
C SER A 132 -2.57 18.96 13.71
N GLY A 133 -2.96 17.84 14.31
CA GLY A 133 -2.04 16.81 14.75
C GLY A 133 -2.71 15.56 15.33
N PRO A 134 -1.90 14.56 15.72
CA PRO A 134 -2.37 13.28 16.25
C PRO A 134 -3.20 13.42 17.54
N GLU A 135 -2.90 14.40 18.39
CA GLU A 135 -3.63 14.64 19.63
C GLU A 135 -5.09 15.02 19.35
N ALA A 136 -5.31 15.92 18.38
CA ALA A 136 -6.65 16.31 17.96
C ALA A 136 -7.43 15.13 17.36
N ALA A 137 -6.75 14.24 16.63
CA ALA A 137 -7.33 13.00 16.14
C ALA A 137 -7.77 12.07 17.28
N VAL A 138 -6.92 11.89 18.30
CA VAL A 138 -7.25 11.09 19.48
C VAL A 138 -8.48 11.66 20.21
N GLU A 139 -8.56 12.97 20.41
CA GLU A 139 -9.72 13.61 21.05
C GLU A 139 -11.01 13.41 20.23
N LEU A 140 -10.95 13.64 18.92
CA LEU A 140 -12.10 13.45 18.04
C LEU A 140 -12.59 11.99 18.08
N LEU A 141 -11.67 11.03 17.94
CA LEU A 141 -12.00 9.61 17.94
C LEU A 141 -12.57 9.16 19.28
N ALA A 142 -12.02 9.63 20.40
CA ALA A 142 -12.53 9.34 21.73
C ALA A 142 -13.96 9.88 21.92
N ALA A 143 -14.20 11.13 21.51
CA ALA A 143 -15.53 11.73 21.61
C ALA A 143 -16.57 10.99 20.74
N ARG A 144 -16.23 10.65 19.50
CA ARG A 144 -17.14 9.96 18.57
C ARG A 144 -17.39 8.51 18.95
N ALA A 145 -16.34 7.79 19.37
CA ALA A 145 -16.50 6.45 19.90
C ALA A 145 -17.37 6.44 21.18
N GLY A 146 -17.22 7.44 22.05
CA GLY A 146 -18.08 7.62 23.23
C GLY A 146 -19.57 7.81 22.88
N GLN A 147 -19.88 8.30 21.68
CA GLN A 147 -21.24 8.43 21.13
C GLN A 147 -21.72 7.17 20.39
N GLY A 148 -20.96 6.08 20.45
CA GLY A 148 -21.28 4.81 19.81
C GLY A 148 -20.85 4.72 18.33
N ALA A 149 -20.12 5.70 17.79
CA ALA A 149 -19.64 5.64 16.41
C ALA A 149 -18.60 4.52 16.21
N ALA A 150 -18.70 3.83 15.07
CA ALA A 150 -17.62 2.99 14.57
C ALA A 150 -16.62 3.87 13.82
N CYS A 151 -15.40 3.96 14.34
CA CYS A 151 -14.38 4.88 13.84
C CYS A 151 -13.20 4.14 13.21
N VAL A 152 -12.51 4.79 12.28
CA VAL A 152 -11.22 4.34 11.78
C VAL A 152 -10.20 5.47 11.78
N TRP A 153 -8.95 5.15 12.10
CA TRP A 153 -7.80 6.02 11.87
C TRP A 153 -6.77 5.33 10.98
N VAL A 154 -6.60 5.85 9.76
CA VAL A 154 -5.58 5.37 8.83
C VAL A 154 -4.28 6.13 9.04
N ARG A 155 -3.26 5.46 9.59
CA ARG A 155 -1.90 5.99 9.80
C ARG A 155 -0.98 5.57 8.67
N ASN A 156 -0.07 6.43 8.22
CA ASN A 156 0.82 6.07 7.11
C ASN A 156 1.98 5.14 7.54
N ALA A 157 2.33 5.13 8.83
CA ALA A 157 3.44 4.35 9.37
C ALA A 157 2.99 3.42 10.51
N VAL A 158 3.65 2.26 10.62
CA VAL A 158 3.25 1.22 11.57
C VAL A 158 3.55 1.61 13.03
N ASP A 159 4.72 2.19 13.30
CA ASP A 159 5.08 2.64 14.65
C ASP A 159 4.08 3.71 15.15
N GLU A 160 3.63 4.58 14.25
CA GLU A 160 2.61 5.60 14.50
C GLU A 160 1.21 5.02 14.73
N ALA A 161 0.85 3.94 14.04
CA ALA A 161 -0.39 3.20 14.28
C ALA A 161 -0.42 2.56 15.68
N ILE A 162 0.71 1.96 16.09
CA ILE A 162 0.85 1.37 17.42
C ILE A 162 0.76 2.45 18.51
N ALA A 163 1.43 3.60 18.31
CA ALA A 163 1.36 4.74 19.22
C ALA A 163 -0.08 5.28 19.35
N ALA A 164 -0.81 5.41 18.24
CA ALA A 164 -2.20 5.85 18.23
C ALA A 164 -3.13 4.90 19.02
N VAL A 165 -2.97 3.57 18.86
CA VAL A 165 -3.73 2.59 19.65
C VAL A 165 -3.45 2.73 21.14
N ARG A 166 -2.18 2.91 21.53
CA ARG A 166 -1.80 3.13 22.93
C ARG A 166 -2.46 4.40 23.48
N ALA A 167 -2.42 5.51 22.74
CA ALA A 167 -3.03 6.77 23.12
C ALA A 167 -4.55 6.68 23.29
N LEU A 168 -5.24 6.00 22.37
CA LEU A 168 -6.69 5.76 22.46
C LEU A 168 -7.06 4.89 23.67
N ARG A 169 -6.32 3.79 23.89
CA ARG A 169 -6.54 2.90 25.03
C ARG A 169 -6.27 3.59 26.37
N ALA A 170 -5.27 4.48 26.45
CA ALA A 170 -5.01 5.29 27.63
C ALA A 170 -6.19 6.22 28.00
N LYS A 171 -7.02 6.59 27.01
CA LYS A 171 -8.29 7.31 27.21
C LYS A 171 -9.50 6.40 27.44
N GLY A 172 -9.30 5.09 27.58
CA GLY A 172 -10.37 4.12 27.77
C GLY A 172 -11.15 3.79 26.49
N VAL A 173 -10.64 4.15 25.30
CA VAL A 173 -11.30 3.85 24.03
C VAL A 173 -10.88 2.45 23.54
N PRO A 174 -11.83 1.53 23.30
CA PRO A 174 -11.52 0.23 22.70
C PRO A 174 -10.97 0.41 21.27
N ALA A 175 -9.68 0.12 21.10
CA ALA A 175 -8.99 0.27 19.83
C ALA A 175 -8.38 -1.06 19.33
N ASP A 176 -8.73 -1.43 18.11
CA ASP A 176 -8.17 -2.55 17.35
C ASP A 176 -7.00 -2.05 16.46
N LEU A 177 -6.06 -2.93 16.11
CA LEU A 177 -4.87 -2.60 15.32
C LEU A 177 -4.76 -3.51 14.08
N LEU A 178 -4.46 -2.93 12.91
CA LEU A 178 -4.21 -3.72 11.69
C LEU A 178 -3.08 -3.13 10.83
N HIS A 179 -2.05 -3.93 10.54
CA HIS A 179 -0.91 -3.51 9.71
C HIS A 179 -0.11 -4.72 9.18
N ALA A 180 0.86 -4.46 8.30
CA ALA A 180 1.65 -5.52 7.66
C ALA A 180 2.68 -6.24 8.56
N ARG A 181 3.12 -5.64 9.69
CA ARG A 181 4.15 -6.23 10.59
C ARG A 181 3.62 -7.31 11.55
N PHE A 182 2.58 -8.03 11.17
CA PHE A 182 2.12 -9.22 11.89
C PHE A 182 2.61 -10.47 11.17
N ALA A 183 2.90 -11.54 11.91
CA ALA A 183 3.00 -12.88 11.33
C ALA A 183 1.71 -13.19 10.56
N LEU A 184 1.81 -13.96 9.47
CA LEU A 184 0.68 -14.20 8.58
C LEU A 184 -0.57 -14.72 9.31
N SER A 185 -0.40 -15.62 10.29
CA SER A 185 -1.46 -16.12 11.18
C SER A 185 -2.14 -15.01 11.99
N ASP A 186 -1.35 -14.18 12.67
CA ASP A 186 -1.83 -13.07 13.48
C ASP A 186 -2.52 -12.02 12.60
N ARG A 187 -1.95 -11.72 11.42
CA ARG A 187 -2.54 -10.83 10.43
C ARG A 187 -3.91 -11.34 9.98
N LYS A 188 -4.01 -12.60 9.58
CA LYS A 188 -5.29 -13.25 9.21
C LYS A 188 -6.31 -13.15 10.34
N ARG A 189 -5.90 -13.36 11.60
CA ARG A 189 -6.78 -13.22 12.77
C ARG A 189 -7.29 -11.79 12.92
N HIS A 190 -6.42 -10.79 12.83
CA HIS A 190 -6.79 -9.38 12.95
C HIS A 190 -7.66 -8.90 11.78
N GLU A 191 -7.36 -9.33 10.55
CA GLU A 191 -8.20 -9.08 9.36
C GLU A 191 -9.60 -9.69 9.53
N ALA A 192 -9.68 -10.95 9.98
CA ALA A 192 -10.95 -11.63 10.24
C ALA A 192 -11.75 -10.93 11.37
N ALA A 193 -11.08 -10.48 12.43
CA ALA A 193 -11.72 -9.74 13.51
C ALA A 193 -12.25 -8.37 13.04
N ALA A 194 -11.48 -7.65 12.22
CA ALA A 194 -11.90 -6.38 11.63
C ALA A 194 -13.10 -6.59 10.70
N LEU A 195 -13.08 -7.61 9.85
CA LEU A 195 -14.18 -7.94 8.94
C LEU A 195 -15.45 -8.38 9.71
N GLY A 196 -15.29 -9.23 10.72
CA GLY A 196 -16.39 -9.69 11.58
C GLY A 196 -17.05 -8.57 12.40
N ARG A 197 -16.39 -7.41 12.50
CA ARG A 197 -16.87 -6.25 13.25
C ARG A 197 -17.38 -5.12 12.35
N PHE A 198 -16.54 -4.66 11.43
CA PHE A 198 -16.79 -3.49 10.58
C PHE A 198 -17.26 -3.86 9.17
N GLY A 199 -17.27 -5.14 8.82
CA GLY A 199 -17.75 -5.60 7.51
C GLY A 199 -19.27 -5.52 7.35
N LYS A 200 -19.74 -5.95 6.18
CA LYS A 200 -21.15 -5.92 5.75
C LYS A 200 -22.12 -6.55 6.76
N ALA A 201 -21.76 -7.74 7.28
CA ALA A 201 -22.53 -8.47 8.28
C ALA A 201 -21.91 -8.36 9.70
N GLY A 202 -21.00 -7.42 9.91
CA GLY A 202 -20.23 -7.32 11.15
C GLY A 202 -21.05 -6.84 12.34
N THR A 203 -20.75 -7.37 13.53
CA THR A 203 -21.44 -7.04 14.80
C THR A 203 -20.49 -6.39 15.81
N GLY A 204 -21.04 -5.71 16.83
CA GLY A 204 -20.24 -5.15 17.92
C GLY A 204 -19.31 -3.99 17.52
N ARG A 205 -19.66 -3.22 16.47
CA ARG A 205 -18.88 -2.07 15.96
C ARG A 205 -19.03 -0.79 16.79
N ALA A 206 -20.11 -0.67 17.57
CA ALA A 206 -20.45 0.55 18.28
C ALA A 206 -19.36 0.94 19.29
N GLY A 207 -18.93 2.20 19.22
CA GLY A 207 -17.93 2.78 20.12
C GLY A 207 -16.52 2.19 20.02
N ARG A 208 -16.18 1.59 18.87
CA ARG A 208 -14.86 1.02 18.62
C ARG A 208 -14.09 1.79 17.56
N VAL A 209 -12.78 1.84 17.74
CA VAL A 209 -11.86 2.44 16.78
C VAL A 209 -10.99 1.35 16.16
N LEU A 210 -10.90 1.29 14.84
CA LEU A 210 -9.83 0.57 14.15
C LEU A 210 -8.70 1.55 13.83
N VAL A 211 -7.50 1.30 14.32
CA VAL A 211 -6.30 1.98 13.79
C VAL A 211 -5.62 1.05 12.82
N ALA A 212 -5.41 1.51 11.59
CA ALA A 212 -4.80 0.68 10.56
C ALA A 212 -3.79 1.46 9.73
N THR A 213 -2.89 0.75 9.05
CA THR A 213 -2.11 1.34 7.96
C THR A 213 -2.84 1.22 6.62
N GLN A 214 -2.14 1.43 5.49
CA GLN A 214 -2.70 1.37 4.13
C GLN A 214 -3.38 0.02 3.79
N VAL A 215 -3.23 -1.00 4.63
CA VAL A 215 -3.90 -2.29 4.49
C VAL A 215 -5.43 -2.22 4.45
N VAL A 216 -6.06 -1.12 4.89
CA VAL A 216 -7.52 -0.90 4.74
C VAL A 216 -7.91 -0.31 3.38
N GLU A 217 -6.94 0.18 2.61
CA GLU A 217 -7.16 0.70 1.25
C GLU A 217 -7.47 -0.46 0.31
N SER A 218 -6.71 -1.56 0.40
CA SER A 218 -6.83 -2.69 -0.53
C SER A 218 -7.70 -3.83 0.04
N SER A 219 -8.67 -4.29 -0.74
CA SER A 219 -9.38 -5.59 -0.61
C SER A 219 -10.20 -5.90 0.67
N LEU A 220 -10.31 -5.00 1.65
CA LEU A 220 -11.19 -5.17 2.82
C LEU A 220 -12.51 -4.40 2.67
N ASP A 221 -13.65 -5.13 2.69
CA ASP A 221 -14.99 -4.56 2.59
C ASP A 221 -15.51 -4.06 3.96
N LEU A 222 -14.95 -2.94 4.43
CA LEU A 222 -15.26 -2.33 5.73
C LEU A 222 -16.11 -1.06 5.61
N ASP A 223 -16.94 -0.79 6.61
CA ASP A 223 -17.81 0.38 6.71
C ASP A 223 -17.71 1.08 8.08
N PHE A 224 -17.32 2.35 8.06
CA PHE A 224 -17.15 3.21 9.23
C PHE A 224 -18.08 4.42 9.21
N ASP A 225 -18.35 4.97 10.39
CA ASP A 225 -19.16 6.17 10.59
C ASP A 225 -18.31 7.44 10.58
N VAL A 226 -17.10 7.36 11.14
CA VAL A 226 -16.12 8.45 11.25
C VAL A 226 -14.76 7.96 10.77
N MET A 227 -14.07 8.80 9.99
CA MET A 227 -12.73 8.50 9.50
C MET A 227 -11.76 9.62 9.82
N VAL A 228 -10.65 9.24 10.44
CA VAL A 228 -9.43 10.05 10.48
C VAL A 228 -8.39 9.43 9.55
N SER A 229 -7.65 10.26 8.84
CA SER A 229 -6.55 9.81 7.99
C SER A 229 -5.35 10.72 8.19
N ASP A 230 -4.16 10.16 8.18
CA ASP A 230 -2.96 10.97 7.89
C ASP A 230 -3.06 11.55 6.48
N LEU A 231 -2.44 12.71 6.26
CA LEU A 231 -2.28 13.23 4.91
C LEU A 231 -1.58 12.18 4.03
N ALA A 232 -2.11 11.94 2.84
CA ALA A 232 -1.59 11.00 1.86
C ALA A 232 -1.89 11.55 0.46
N PRO A 233 -1.34 10.96 -0.63
CA PRO A 233 -1.70 11.35 -1.98
C PRO A 233 -3.22 11.33 -2.20
N MET A 234 -3.74 12.23 -3.04
CA MET A 234 -5.18 12.41 -3.27
C MET A 234 -5.91 11.09 -3.58
N ALA A 235 -5.31 10.23 -4.42
CA ALA A 235 -5.85 8.92 -4.76
C ALA A 235 -6.07 8.01 -3.53
N ALA A 236 -5.10 7.95 -2.61
CA ALA A 236 -5.19 7.19 -1.37
C ALA A 236 -6.28 7.74 -0.43
N LEU A 237 -6.40 9.07 -0.32
CA LEU A 237 -7.47 9.68 0.48
C LEU A 237 -8.87 9.37 -0.08
N ILE A 238 -9.03 9.37 -1.41
CA ILE A 238 -10.28 8.98 -2.08
C ILE A 238 -10.60 7.49 -1.81
N GLN A 239 -9.60 6.62 -1.91
CA GLN A 239 -9.71 5.19 -1.57
C GLN A 239 -10.17 4.98 -0.12
N ARG A 240 -9.50 5.64 0.83
CA ARG A 240 -9.85 5.63 2.25
C ARG A 240 -11.29 6.11 2.47
N ALA A 241 -11.67 7.24 1.88
CA ALA A 241 -13.03 7.78 1.95
C ALA A 241 -14.08 6.81 1.36
N GLY A 242 -13.69 5.86 0.50
CA GLY A 242 -14.54 4.77 0.00
C GLY A 242 -14.96 3.73 1.05
N ARG A 243 -14.38 3.78 2.26
CA ARG A 243 -14.77 2.96 3.44
C ARG A 243 -15.66 3.73 4.43
N LEU A 244 -15.84 5.03 4.21
CA LEU A 244 -16.74 5.86 4.99
C LEU A 244 -18.15 5.75 4.41
N TRP A 245 -19.10 5.34 5.24
CA TRP A 245 -20.50 5.18 4.86
C TRP A 245 -20.66 4.30 3.61
N ARG A 246 -19.94 3.18 3.60
CA ARG A 246 -19.80 2.32 2.42
C ARG A 246 -21.07 1.52 2.13
N HIS A 247 -21.72 0.99 3.16
CA HIS A 247 -22.86 0.08 3.02
C HIS A 247 -24.19 0.80 3.30
N MET A 248 -24.51 1.83 2.50
CA MET A 248 -25.71 2.64 2.72
C MET A 248 -27.03 1.87 2.62
N ASP A 249 -27.09 0.81 1.81
CA ASP A 249 -28.29 -0.02 1.67
C ASP A 249 -28.61 -0.82 2.94
N LEU A 250 -27.60 -1.10 3.76
CA LEU A 250 -27.73 -1.83 5.02
C LEU A 250 -27.72 -0.90 6.25
N ARG A 251 -26.98 0.20 6.14
CA ARG A 251 -26.76 1.19 7.18
C ARG A 251 -27.02 2.59 6.62
N PRO A 252 -28.30 2.95 6.40
CA PRO A 252 -28.68 4.26 5.89
C PRO A 252 -28.31 5.36 6.89
N ALA A 253 -28.32 6.62 6.45
CA ALA A 253 -27.95 7.77 7.28
C ALA A 253 -28.69 7.81 8.62
N ALA A 254 -30.00 7.50 8.62
CA ALA A 254 -30.84 7.51 9.81
C ALA A 254 -30.45 6.45 10.86
N SER A 255 -29.71 5.40 10.48
CA SER A 255 -29.24 4.37 11.42
C SER A 255 -27.81 4.61 11.92
N ARG A 256 -27.21 5.76 11.59
CA ARG A 256 -25.83 6.08 11.96
C ARG A 256 -25.79 7.06 13.13
N PRO A 257 -24.78 6.96 14.01
CA PRO A 257 -24.64 7.83 15.17
C PRO A 257 -24.12 9.23 14.82
N VAL A 258 -23.78 9.47 13.57
CA VAL A 258 -23.33 10.77 13.06
C VAL A 258 -24.19 11.18 11.86
N PRO A 259 -24.47 12.48 11.68
CA PRO A 259 -25.45 12.95 10.70
C PRO A 259 -24.92 12.99 9.26
N ALA A 260 -23.60 12.97 9.07
CA ALA A 260 -22.97 13.08 7.75
C ALA A 260 -21.60 12.38 7.75
N PRO A 261 -21.13 11.90 6.58
CA PRO A 261 -19.77 11.38 6.42
C PRO A 261 -18.76 12.52 6.44
N VAL A 262 -17.84 12.50 7.41
CA VAL A 262 -16.71 13.43 7.51
C VAL A 262 -15.39 12.66 7.46
N LEU A 263 -14.50 13.09 6.58
CA LEU A 263 -13.09 12.70 6.54
C LEU A 263 -12.26 13.78 7.24
N SER A 264 -11.71 13.47 8.39
CA SER A 264 -10.78 14.36 9.10
C SER A 264 -9.33 13.99 8.74
N VAL A 265 -8.57 14.92 8.17
CA VAL A 265 -7.19 14.70 7.71
C VAL A 265 -6.20 15.36 8.66
N VAL A 266 -5.28 14.57 9.22
CA VAL A 266 -4.18 15.07 10.05
C VAL A 266 -3.13 15.69 9.13
N ALA A 267 -3.06 17.02 9.16
CA ALA A 267 -2.10 17.81 8.39
C ALA A 267 -1.87 19.17 9.05
N PRO A 268 -0.64 19.71 9.01
CA PRO A 268 -0.41 21.12 9.29
C PRO A 268 -1.14 21.98 8.24
N ASP A 269 -1.28 23.27 8.52
CA ASP A 269 -1.91 24.20 7.57
C ASP A 269 -1.02 24.34 6.31
N PRO A 270 -1.52 24.05 5.08
CA PRO A 270 -0.72 24.23 3.87
C PRO A 270 -0.38 25.69 3.59
N GLY A 271 -1.08 26.65 4.21
CA GLY A 271 -0.79 28.10 4.20
C GLY A 271 0.37 28.51 5.10
N GLU A 272 0.80 27.67 6.04
CA GLU A 272 1.86 27.99 7.00
C GLU A 272 3.09 27.11 6.80
N VAL A 273 3.79 27.30 5.69
CA VAL A 273 5.01 26.54 5.38
C VAL A 273 6.26 27.34 5.72
N ARG A 274 6.95 26.95 6.79
CA ARG A 274 8.17 27.62 7.27
C ARG A 274 9.45 26.96 6.79
N ASP A 275 9.47 25.63 6.75
CA ASP A 275 10.63 24.83 6.35
C ASP A 275 10.20 23.48 5.72
N ALA A 276 11.18 22.72 5.25
CA ALA A 276 10.97 21.40 4.64
C ALA A 276 10.46 20.31 5.62
N ARG A 277 10.37 20.61 6.93
CA ARG A 277 9.81 19.71 7.95
C ARG A 277 8.33 19.98 8.23
N TRP A 278 7.68 20.82 7.42
CA TRP A 278 6.26 21.16 7.52
C TRP A 278 5.38 19.97 7.93
N LEU A 279 5.48 18.86 7.22
CA LEU A 279 4.65 17.67 7.50
C LEU A 279 5.16 16.83 8.68
N SER A 280 6.48 16.76 8.88
CA SER A 280 7.10 15.99 9.96
C SER A 280 6.63 16.46 11.34
N ALA A 281 6.27 17.74 11.48
CA ALA A 281 5.72 18.28 12.72
C ALA A 281 4.39 17.61 13.14
N ALA A 282 3.57 17.17 12.19
CA ALA A 282 2.28 16.54 12.47
C ALA A 282 2.31 15.01 12.36
N LEU A 283 3.15 14.45 11.49
CA LEU A 283 3.15 13.01 11.17
C LEU A 283 4.42 12.27 11.59
N GLY A 284 5.43 12.96 12.14
CA GLY A 284 6.69 12.34 12.52
C GLY A 284 7.34 11.58 11.36
N ALA A 285 7.70 10.32 11.58
CA ALA A 285 8.30 9.47 10.56
C ALA A 285 7.33 9.14 9.39
N ALA A 286 6.02 9.20 9.61
CA ALA A 286 5.01 8.95 8.58
C ALA A 286 5.03 10.00 7.45
N ALA A 287 5.61 11.19 7.69
CA ALA A 287 5.75 12.24 6.68
C ALA A 287 6.63 11.81 5.49
N HIS A 288 7.52 10.84 5.67
CA HIS A 288 8.48 10.38 4.66
C HIS A 288 7.96 9.18 3.83
N VAL A 289 6.74 8.71 4.09
CA VAL A 289 6.16 7.56 3.36
C VAL A 289 5.82 7.93 1.91
N TYR A 290 5.46 9.19 1.67
CA TYR A 290 5.14 9.72 0.35
C TYR A 290 5.94 11.00 0.06
N ASP A 291 5.97 11.41 -1.20
CA ASP A 291 6.67 12.63 -1.61
C ASP A 291 6.03 13.88 -1.00
N LEU A 292 6.83 14.66 -0.28
CA LEU A 292 6.39 15.89 0.40
C LEU A 292 5.71 16.90 -0.55
N PRO A 293 6.22 17.16 -1.78
CA PRO A 293 5.56 18.07 -2.72
C PRO A 293 4.15 17.63 -3.11
N LEU A 294 3.95 16.33 -3.38
CA LEU A 294 2.64 15.78 -3.72
C LEU A 294 1.68 15.84 -2.54
N GLN A 295 2.17 15.58 -1.33
CA GLN A 295 1.38 15.69 -0.10
C GLN A 295 0.94 17.14 0.15
N TRP A 296 1.83 18.13 -0.03
CA TRP A 296 1.47 19.54 0.12
C TRP A 296 0.41 19.97 -0.92
N ARG A 297 0.60 19.62 -2.21
CA ARG A 297 -0.41 19.90 -3.26
C ARG A 297 -1.75 19.24 -2.93
N THR A 298 -1.72 18.00 -2.45
CA THR A 298 -2.93 17.29 -2.01
C THR A 298 -3.63 18.03 -0.88
N ALA A 299 -2.89 18.48 0.15
CA ALA A 299 -3.47 19.24 1.26
C ALA A 299 -4.10 20.55 0.77
N ARG A 300 -3.40 21.31 -0.08
CA ARG A 300 -3.90 22.56 -0.67
C ARG A 300 -5.22 22.33 -1.42
N VAL A 301 -5.20 21.45 -2.43
CA VAL A 301 -6.37 21.15 -3.27
C VAL A 301 -7.53 20.63 -2.45
N LEU A 302 -7.27 19.71 -1.52
CA LEU A 302 -8.33 19.06 -0.75
C LEU A 302 -9.01 20.00 0.24
N PHE A 303 -8.23 20.83 0.95
CA PHE A 303 -8.78 21.76 1.93
C PHE A 303 -9.46 22.97 1.27
N ASP A 304 -8.98 23.43 0.10
CA ASP A 304 -9.66 24.46 -0.69
C ASP A 304 -10.99 23.93 -1.25
N ALA A 305 -11.04 22.66 -1.67
CA ALA A 305 -12.28 22.04 -2.15
C ALA A 305 -13.27 21.72 -1.03
N GLY A 306 -12.80 21.29 0.15
CA GLY A 306 -13.62 21.02 1.34
C GLY A 306 -14.50 19.76 1.29
N TRP A 307 -14.56 19.05 0.15
CA TRP A 307 -15.33 17.81 0.02
C TRP A 307 -14.81 16.86 -1.08
N ILE A 308 -15.14 15.58 -0.92
CA ILE A 308 -14.95 14.52 -1.93
C ILE A 308 -16.32 14.02 -2.36
N GLU A 309 -16.65 14.14 -3.64
CA GLU A 309 -17.92 13.73 -4.22
C GLU A 309 -17.69 12.75 -5.39
N ALA A 310 -18.17 11.52 -5.22
CA ALA A 310 -18.07 10.48 -6.23
C ALA A 310 -19.38 10.37 -7.03
N PRO A 311 -19.34 10.30 -8.38
CA PRO A 311 -18.18 10.46 -9.26
C PRO A 311 -17.81 11.93 -9.57
N GLY A 312 -18.55 12.90 -9.01
CA GLY A 312 -18.55 14.32 -9.40
C GLY A 312 -17.18 14.99 -9.53
N ASN A 313 -16.42 15.10 -8.44
CA ASN A 313 -15.19 15.91 -8.41
C ASN A 313 -13.89 15.09 -8.32
N LEU A 314 -13.97 13.74 -8.30
CA LEU A 314 -12.79 12.88 -8.09
C LEU A 314 -11.66 13.16 -9.09
N ARG A 315 -12.02 13.25 -10.38
CA ARG A 315 -11.07 13.55 -11.46
C ARG A 315 -10.37 14.87 -11.25
N ALA A 316 -11.14 15.93 -11.00
CA ALA A 316 -10.61 17.28 -10.81
C ALA A 316 -9.64 17.33 -9.62
N LEU A 317 -9.97 16.68 -8.51
CA LEU A 317 -9.10 16.60 -7.33
C LEU A 317 -7.76 15.91 -7.63
N ILE A 318 -7.79 14.77 -8.35
CA ILE A 318 -6.58 14.03 -8.71
C ILE A 318 -5.70 14.83 -9.66
N GLU A 319 -6.28 15.36 -10.74
CA GLU A 319 -5.50 16.12 -11.73
C GLU A 319 -4.92 17.40 -11.11
N ALA A 320 -5.66 18.11 -10.27
CA ALA A 320 -5.16 19.31 -9.60
C ALA A 320 -4.00 19.00 -8.63
N ALA A 321 -4.05 17.87 -7.91
CA ALA A 321 -2.97 17.47 -7.00
C ALA A 321 -1.69 17.04 -7.74
N HIS A 322 -1.82 16.47 -8.94
CA HIS A 322 -0.69 16.07 -9.80
C HIS A 322 -0.23 17.17 -10.77
N GLY A 323 -1.04 18.22 -10.95
CA GLY A 323 -0.78 19.32 -11.86
C GLY A 323 0.38 20.20 -11.39
N ALA A 324 1.15 20.70 -12.35
CA ALA A 324 2.23 21.66 -12.11
C ALA A 324 1.73 23.10 -11.93
N GLU A 325 0.41 23.32 -11.97
CA GLU A 325 -0.20 24.66 -11.91
C GLU A 325 -0.16 25.29 -10.51
N LEU A 326 0.08 24.49 -9.47
CA LEU A 326 0.27 24.99 -8.11
C LEU A 326 1.75 25.19 -7.82
N ASP A 327 2.15 26.47 -7.74
CA ASP A 327 3.46 26.88 -7.27
C ASP A 327 3.65 26.43 -5.81
N LEU A 328 4.71 25.66 -5.57
CA LEU A 328 5.07 25.29 -4.21
C LEU A 328 5.67 26.49 -3.46
N PRO A 329 5.47 26.56 -2.13
CA PRO A 329 6.22 27.47 -1.29
C PRO A 329 7.72 27.26 -1.50
N GLU A 330 8.48 28.35 -1.51
CA GLU A 330 9.94 28.34 -1.73
C GLU A 330 10.65 27.36 -0.78
N ALA A 331 10.18 27.26 0.46
CA ALA A 331 10.67 26.31 1.47
C ALA A 331 10.62 24.83 1.05
N LEU A 332 9.77 24.47 0.08
CA LEU A 332 9.63 23.10 -0.45
C LEU A 332 10.27 22.90 -1.83
N SER A 333 10.84 23.95 -2.44
CA SER A 333 11.45 23.89 -3.78
C SER A 333 12.53 22.81 -3.89
N THR A 334 13.38 22.67 -2.87
CA THR A 334 14.43 21.65 -2.83
C THR A 334 13.82 20.24 -2.79
N ALA A 335 12.76 20.03 -2.01
CA ALA A 335 12.05 18.76 -1.96
C ALA A 335 11.39 18.42 -3.30
N GLU A 336 10.89 19.42 -4.03
CA GLU A 336 10.37 19.24 -5.39
C GLU A 336 11.46 18.84 -6.38
N ILE A 337 12.59 19.55 -6.42
CA ILE A 337 13.71 19.22 -7.30
C ILE A 337 14.20 17.80 -7.03
N GLN A 338 14.31 17.42 -5.75
CA GLN A 338 14.69 16.06 -5.35
C GLN A 338 13.66 15.02 -5.79
N ALA A 339 12.35 15.27 -5.59
CA ALA A 339 11.30 14.35 -6.00
C ALA A 339 11.27 14.17 -7.54
N LEU A 340 11.42 15.26 -8.30
CA LEU A 340 11.51 15.23 -9.77
C LEU A 340 12.76 14.46 -10.23
N GLY A 341 13.92 14.73 -9.60
CA GLY A 341 15.17 14.03 -9.88
C GLY A 341 15.07 12.53 -9.60
N GLN A 342 14.50 12.14 -8.47
CA GLN A 342 14.24 10.74 -8.13
C GLN A 342 13.25 10.11 -9.13
N ALA A 343 12.17 10.80 -9.51
CA ALA A 343 11.23 10.29 -10.49
C ALA A 343 11.90 10.06 -11.86
N HIS A 344 12.76 10.97 -12.32
CA HIS A 344 13.54 10.78 -13.54
C HIS A 344 14.50 9.59 -13.44
N ALA A 345 15.23 9.47 -12.32
CA ALA A 345 16.14 8.35 -12.08
C ALA A 345 15.40 7.01 -12.09
N ARG A 346 14.24 6.92 -11.42
CA ARG A 346 13.39 5.72 -11.38
C ARG A 346 12.87 5.34 -12.77
N ARG A 347 12.39 6.29 -13.58
CA ARG A 347 11.98 6.01 -14.97
C ARG A 347 13.14 5.52 -15.82
N ALA A 348 14.28 6.20 -15.76
CA ALA A 348 15.48 5.82 -16.51
C ALA A 348 15.99 4.42 -16.11
N GLN A 349 15.94 4.09 -14.81
CA GLN A 349 16.27 2.76 -14.32
C GLN A 349 15.27 1.72 -14.83
N GLY A 350 13.97 2.01 -14.83
CA GLY A 350 12.95 1.13 -15.39
C GLY A 350 13.19 0.85 -16.88
N ALA A 351 13.50 1.89 -17.66
CA ALA A 351 13.73 1.78 -19.09
C ALA A 351 15.00 0.97 -19.40
N ARG A 352 16.05 1.14 -18.59
CA ARG A 352 17.29 0.38 -18.69
C ARG A 352 17.10 -1.09 -18.27
N ASN A 353 16.31 -1.33 -17.23
CA ASN A 353 16.05 -2.68 -16.71
C ASN A 353 15.06 -3.46 -17.58
N ALA A 354 14.19 -2.78 -18.32
CA ALA A 354 13.27 -3.44 -19.24
C ALA A 354 14.03 -4.09 -20.41
N VAL A 355 13.58 -5.27 -20.84
CA VAL A 355 14.13 -5.96 -22.00
C VAL A 355 13.92 -5.13 -23.26
N ALA A 356 15.00 -4.80 -23.94
CA ALA A 356 14.95 -4.16 -25.26
C ALA A 356 14.57 -5.19 -26.33
N PHE A 357 13.26 -5.41 -26.53
CA PHE A 357 12.74 -6.41 -27.49
C PHE A 357 13.27 -6.23 -28.92
N ALA A 358 13.56 -4.99 -29.33
CA ALA A 358 14.14 -4.68 -30.64
C ALA A 358 15.63 -5.06 -30.78
N ALA A 359 16.38 -5.19 -29.67
CA ALA A 359 17.82 -5.48 -29.68
C ALA A 359 18.13 -6.98 -29.90
N GLY A 360 17.10 -7.83 -30.01
CA GLY A 360 17.24 -9.27 -30.19
C GLY A 360 17.61 -10.03 -28.91
N PHE A 361 17.29 -11.32 -28.88
CA PHE A 361 17.35 -12.14 -27.66
C PHE A 361 18.75 -12.24 -27.02
N ARG A 362 19.82 -12.29 -27.84
CA ARG A 362 21.21 -12.48 -27.36
C ARG A 362 21.80 -11.25 -26.68
N ALA A 363 21.31 -10.04 -26.98
CA ALA A 363 21.80 -8.80 -26.38
C ALA A 363 21.04 -8.42 -25.10
N GLY A 364 19.83 -8.95 -24.91
CA GLY A 364 18.93 -8.59 -23.80
C GLY A 364 18.76 -9.65 -22.69
N ALA A 365 19.21 -10.88 -22.90
CA ALA A 365 19.01 -11.99 -21.96
C ALA A 365 20.33 -12.52 -21.39
N GLY A 366 20.90 -11.80 -20.42
CA GLY A 366 21.83 -12.41 -19.47
C GLY A 366 21.04 -13.10 -18.36
N GLY A 367 21.44 -14.30 -17.94
CA GLY A 367 20.75 -15.10 -16.92
C GLY A 367 21.00 -14.60 -15.50
N TRP A 368 20.51 -13.40 -15.19
CA TRP A 368 20.69 -12.75 -13.90
C TRP A 368 19.61 -13.17 -12.90
N GLU A 369 19.91 -13.05 -11.61
CA GLU A 369 18.95 -13.35 -10.54
C GLU A 369 17.84 -12.29 -10.48
N ASP A 370 16.62 -12.69 -10.10
CA ASP A 370 15.47 -11.78 -9.93
C ASP A 370 15.77 -10.65 -8.92
N THR A 371 16.71 -10.86 -8.01
CA THR A 371 17.20 -9.87 -7.02
C THR A 371 17.93 -8.68 -7.65
N GLU A 372 18.55 -8.86 -8.81
CA GLU A 372 19.25 -7.78 -9.53
C GLU A 372 18.29 -6.90 -10.35
N PHE A 373 17.12 -7.45 -10.69
CA PHE A 373 16.07 -6.78 -11.46
C PHE A 373 14.75 -6.79 -10.69
N PRO A 374 14.62 -5.95 -9.64
CA PRO A 374 13.41 -5.93 -8.84
C PRO A 374 12.24 -5.37 -9.66
N THR A 375 11.03 -5.89 -9.41
CA THR A 375 9.79 -5.38 -10.01
C THR A 375 9.32 -4.08 -9.37
N ARG A 376 9.82 -3.74 -8.18
CA ARG A 376 9.54 -2.49 -7.46
C ARG A 376 10.81 -1.89 -6.93
N LEU A 377 10.95 -0.58 -7.02
CA LEU A 377 11.97 0.16 -6.29
C LEU A 377 11.40 0.55 -4.93
N GLY A 378 12.05 0.12 -3.85
CA GLY A 378 11.58 0.35 -2.50
C GLY A 378 12.60 -0.12 -1.48
N GLU A 379 12.28 0.08 -0.20
CA GLU A 379 13.10 -0.46 0.88
C GLU A 379 13.10 -2.00 0.78
N ALA A 380 14.29 -2.59 0.71
CA ALA A 380 14.42 -4.04 0.67
C ALA A 380 13.77 -4.64 1.93
N MET A 381 12.99 -5.71 1.76
CA MET A 381 12.32 -6.41 2.85
C MET A 381 13.02 -7.74 3.12
N ARG A 382 13.16 -8.11 4.39
CA ARG A 382 13.58 -9.47 4.79
C ARG A 382 12.42 -10.19 5.44
N VAL A 383 12.32 -11.49 5.16
CA VAL A 383 11.35 -12.38 5.77
C VAL A 383 11.95 -12.96 7.05
N LEU A 384 11.22 -12.83 8.15
CA LEU A 384 11.50 -13.47 9.42
C LEU A 384 10.53 -14.62 9.63
N VAL A 385 11.01 -15.79 10.04
CA VAL A 385 10.17 -16.91 10.48
C VAL A 385 10.19 -16.94 12.00
N LEU A 386 9.06 -16.64 12.62
CA LEU A 386 8.94 -16.67 14.07
C LEU A 386 8.82 -18.11 14.57
N ALA A 387 9.55 -18.43 15.64
CA ALA A 387 9.52 -19.73 16.28
C ALA A 387 9.36 -19.59 17.80
N ARG A 388 8.82 -20.61 18.46
CA ARG A 388 8.69 -20.69 19.92
C ARG A 388 9.43 -21.91 20.44
N ARG A 389 9.94 -21.85 21.68
CA ARG A 389 10.60 -23.00 22.33
C ARG A 389 9.55 -23.85 23.06
N GLU A 390 9.42 -25.11 22.66
CA GLU A 390 8.56 -26.11 23.31
C GLU A 390 9.34 -27.40 23.54
N GLY A 391 9.42 -27.88 24.78
CA GLY A 391 10.09 -29.15 25.09
C GLY A 391 11.56 -29.23 24.64
N GLY A 392 12.28 -28.10 24.66
CA GLY A 392 13.69 -28.03 24.25
C GLY A 392 13.94 -27.89 22.73
N ARG A 393 12.89 -27.94 21.89
CA ARG A 393 12.99 -27.72 20.45
C ARG A 393 12.29 -26.44 20.02
N LEU A 394 12.64 -25.93 18.84
CA LEU A 394 11.88 -24.88 18.18
C LEU A 394 10.71 -25.49 17.43
N VAL A 395 9.55 -24.86 17.53
CA VAL A 395 8.38 -25.11 16.71
C VAL A 395 7.91 -23.78 16.10
N PRO A 396 7.17 -23.79 14.98
CA PRO A 396 6.71 -22.55 14.37
C PRO A 396 5.83 -21.76 15.35
N TRP A 397 5.87 -20.42 15.27
CA TRP A 397 5.04 -19.54 16.09
C TRP A 397 3.55 -19.89 15.99
N ALA A 398 3.09 -20.16 14.77
CA ALA A 398 1.74 -20.54 14.42
C ALA A 398 1.62 -22.05 14.18
N VAL A 399 0.45 -22.61 14.52
CA VAL A 399 0.10 -24.00 14.21
C VAL A 399 -0.63 -24.02 12.87
N GLY A 400 -0.15 -24.83 11.93
CA GLY A 400 -0.83 -25.17 10.68
C GLY A 400 -1.22 -26.65 10.64
N GLU A 401 -1.91 -27.10 9.59
CA GLU A 401 -2.23 -28.52 9.38
C GLU A 401 -0.97 -29.35 9.15
N THR A 402 0.04 -28.72 8.55
CA THR A 402 1.40 -29.28 8.40
C THR A 402 2.42 -28.34 9.02
N GLU A 403 3.62 -28.86 9.32
CA GLU A 403 4.71 -28.02 9.80
C GLU A 403 5.12 -26.95 8.78
N ALA A 404 5.14 -27.31 7.48
CA ALA A 404 5.43 -26.38 6.39
C ALA A 404 4.43 -25.22 6.33
N GLU A 405 3.15 -25.51 6.54
CA GLU A 405 2.12 -24.47 6.66
C GLU A 405 2.30 -23.64 7.93
N GLY A 406 2.59 -24.27 9.07
CA GLY A 406 2.89 -23.58 10.33
C GLY A 406 4.03 -22.58 10.19
N VAL A 407 5.10 -22.94 9.46
CA VAL A 407 6.21 -22.05 9.10
C VAL A 407 5.72 -20.87 8.28
N GLN A 408 4.97 -21.10 7.19
CA GLN A 408 4.44 -20.00 6.35
C GLN A 408 3.52 -19.06 7.14
N LEU A 409 2.69 -19.62 8.02
CA LEU A 409 1.82 -18.86 8.91
C LEU A 409 2.58 -18.06 9.98
N SER A 410 3.86 -18.38 10.19
CA SER A 410 4.77 -17.72 11.13
C SER A 410 5.67 -16.68 10.47
N GLU A 411 5.55 -16.48 9.16
CA GLU A 411 6.35 -15.49 8.42
C GLU A 411 5.83 -14.07 8.66
N VAL A 412 6.77 -13.15 8.94
CA VAL A 412 6.54 -11.70 9.03
C VAL A 412 7.65 -10.99 8.27
N GLN A 413 7.33 -9.85 7.64
CA GLN A 413 8.31 -9.06 6.89
C GLN A 413 8.64 -7.75 7.59
N ALA A 414 9.90 -7.35 7.49
CA ALA A 414 10.34 -6.03 7.92
C ALA A 414 11.46 -5.48 7.02
N ALA A 415 11.62 -4.16 7.08
CA ALA A 415 12.66 -3.43 6.37
C ALA A 415 14.06 -3.99 6.69
N ALA A 416 14.78 -4.42 5.66
CA ALA A 416 16.12 -4.99 5.76
C ALA A 416 17.09 -4.03 6.46
N ARG A 417 16.99 -2.73 6.18
CA ARG A 417 17.80 -1.69 6.81
C ARG A 417 17.59 -1.60 8.32
N ARG A 418 16.35 -1.73 8.80
CA ARG A 418 16.06 -1.74 10.24
C ARG A 418 16.60 -2.99 10.92
N LEU A 419 16.54 -4.12 10.22
CA LEU A 419 17.04 -5.39 10.70
C LEU A 419 18.58 -5.47 10.69
N ALA A 420 19.25 -4.79 9.75
CA ALA A 420 20.71 -4.76 9.65
C ALA A 420 21.39 -4.03 10.83
N ALA A 421 20.64 -3.19 11.55
CA ALA A 421 21.13 -2.49 12.75
C ALA A 421 21.02 -3.34 14.03
N LEU A 422 20.58 -4.60 13.93
CA LEU A 422 20.29 -5.47 15.05
C LEU A 422 21.15 -6.73 15.00
N ASP A 423 21.57 -7.20 16.17
CA ASP A 423 22.18 -8.52 16.33
C ASP A 423 21.08 -9.57 16.32
N LEU A 424 20.65 -9.97 15.11
CA LEU A 424 19.65 -11.01 14.93
C LEU A 424 20.19 -12.37 15.40
N PRO A 425 19.30 -13.33 15.76
CA PRO A 425 19.71 -14.66 16.19
C PRO A 425 20.67 -15.34 15.22
N ASP A 426 21.71 -15.98 15.75
CA ASP A 426 22.67 -16.76 14.95
C ASP A 426 21.95 -17.93 14.29
N GLN A 427 21.94 -17.95 12.95
CA GLN A 427 21.29 -19.01 12.18
C GLN A 427 22.05 -20.34 12.25
N GLY A 428 23.28 -20.35 12.77
CA GLY A 428 24.05 -21.55 13.09
C GLY A 428 23.75 -22.17 14.46
N ASP A 429 22.91 -21.53 15.29
CA ASP A 429 22.50 -22.08 16.60
C ASP A 429 21.91 -23.50 16.42
N PRO A 430 22.30 -24.48 17.26
CA PRO A 430 21.85 -25.87 17.11
C PRO A 430 20.33 -26.04 17.06
N ALA A 431 19.57 -25.20 17.77
CA ALA A 431 18.11 -25.28 17.75
C ALA A 431 17.52 -24.78 16.42
N ILE A 432 18.10 -23.72 15.83
CA ILE A 432 17.69 -23.21 14.51
C ILE A 432 18.13 -24.16 13.39
N ALA A 433 19.34 -24.72 13.49
CA ALA A 433 19.84 -25.71 12.54
C ALA A 433 18.95 -26.96 12.53
N SER A 434 18.51 -27.44 13.70
CA SER A 434 17.55 -28.54 13.79
C SER A 434 16.18 -28.18 13.22
N PHE A 435 15.69 -26.96 13.44
CA PHE A 435 14.41 -26.48 12.93
C PHE A 435 14.37 -26.37 11.39
N THR A 436 15.52 -26.12 10.78
CA THR A 436 15.66 -25.91 9.33
C THR A 436 16.36 -27.07 8.60
N ALA A 437 16.51 -28.23 9.26
CA ALA A 437 17.26 -29.37 8.75
C ALA A 437 16.77 -29.83 7.37
N ASP A 438 15.45 -29.98 7.21
CA ASP A 438 14.81 -30.47 5.99
C ASP A 438 14.56 -29.37 4.94
N TRP A 439 14.96 -28.12 5.22
CA TRP A 439 14.72 -27.03 4.28
C TRP A 439 15.75 -27.04 3.15
N PRO A 440 15.34 -26.73 1.92
CA PRO A 440 16.30 -26.54 0.84
C PRO A 440 17.17 -25.30 1.12
N GLU A 441 18.41 -25.31 0.61
CA GLU A 441 19.40 -24.26 0.87
C GLU A 441 18.89 -22.85 0.54
N TRP A 442 18.24 -22.70 -0.62
CA TRP A 442 17.68 -21.42 -1.05
C TRP A 442 16.67 -20.85 -0.03
N ARG A 443 15.91 -21.71 0.66
CA ARG A 443 14.94 -21.25 1.67
C ARG A 443 15.64 -20.78 2.94
N ARG A 444 16.66 -21.52 3.38
CA ARG A 444 17.49 -21.12 4.53
C ARG A 444 18.19 -19.77 4.31
N GLN A 445 18.60 -19.49 3.07
CA GLN A 445 19.22 -18.21 2.70
C GLN A 445 18.20 -17.07 2.56
N ALA A 446 16.95 -17.38 2.17
CA ALA A 446 15.92 -16.38 1.92
C ALA A 446 15.23 -15.82 3.18
N VAL A 447 15.33 -16.53 4.32
CA VAL A 447 14.62 -16.14 5.56
C VAL A 447 15.56 -16.08 6.76
N THR A 448 15.10 -15.48 7.84
CA THR A 448 15.82 -15.47 9.13
C THR A 448 14.91 -16.02 10.21
N VAL A 449 15.30 -17.13 10.84
CA VAL A 449 14.55 -17.75 11.92
C VAL A 449 14.77 -16.96 13.20
N CYS A 450 13.67 -16.59 13.85
CA CYS A 450 13.65 -15.76 15.05
C CYS A 450 12.91 -16.49 16.17
N PRO A 451 13.64 -17.17 17.08
CA PRO A 451 13.07 -17.67 18.33
C PRO A 451 12.53 -16.49 19.14
N VAL A 452 11.25 -16.56 19.53
CA VAL A 452 10.57 -15.56 20.35
C VAL A 452 10.53 -16.06 21.79
N GLY A 453 11.08 -15.26 22.72
CA GLY A 453 11.03 -15.51 24.15
C GLY A 453 9.61 -15.44 24.71
N ALA A 454 9.41 -15.94 25.94
CA ALA A 454 8.11 -15.90 26.61
C ALA A 454 7.61 -14.47 26.88
N ASP A 455 8.53 -13.51 26.97
CA ASP A 455 8.28 -12.07 27.08
C ASP A 455 8.11 -11.38 25.71
N GLY A 456 8.14 -12.14 24.61
CA GLY A 456 8.08 -11.60 23.25
C GLY A 456 9.43 -11.14 22.68
N THR A 457 10.53 -11.25 23.42
CA THR A 457 11.84 -10.79 22.97
C THR A 457 12.42 -11.71 21.90
N ILE A 458 12.89 -11.14 20.78
CA ILE A 458 13.65 -11.87 19.75
C ILE A 458 15.15 -11.64 19.97
N CYS A 459 15.55 -10.37 20.03
CA CYS A 459 16.90 -9.94 20.37
C CYS A 459 16.86 -8.52 20.94
N ALA A 460 18.01 -7.97 21.32
CA ALA A 460 18.08 -6.59 21.81
C ALA A 460 17.56 -5.61 20.73
N GLY A 461 16.54 -4.83 21.07
CA GLY A 461 15.91 -3.88 20.14
C GLY A 461 14.81 -4.46 19.25
N LEU A 462 14.49 -5.76 19.35
CA LEU A 462 13.45 -6.40 18.54
C LEU A 462 12.57 -7.36 19.34
N ARG A 463 11.25 -7.14 19.25
CA ARG A 463 10.24 -7.97 19.91
C ARG A 463 9.10 -8.30 18.97
N TYR A 464 8.37 -9.34 19.32
CA TYR A 464 7.14 -9.72 18.67
C TYR A 464 6.05 -10.04 19.68
N GLU A 465 4.86 -9.49 19.46
CA GLU A 465 3.66 -9.78 20.23
C GLU A 465 2.50 -10.07 19.28
N GLY A 466 1.71 -11.12 19.52
CA GLY A 466 0.59 -11.46 18.62
C GLY A 466 -0.48 -10.36 18.49
N ASN A 467 -0.57 -9.43 19.45
CA ASN A 467 -1.53 -8.32 19.45
C ASN A 467 -0.98 -6.99 18.93
N THR A 468 0.34 -6.85 18.82
CA THR A 468 1.00 -5.59 18.42
C THR A 468 1.89 -5.77 17.17
N GLY A 469 2.30 -7.00 16.87
CA GLY A 469 3.19 -7.37 15.78
C GLY A 469 4.66 -7.15 16.13
N LEU A 470 5.48 -6.95 15.11
CA LEU A 470 6.92 -6.70 15.26
C LEU A 470 7.17 -5.28 15.76
N LEU A 471 7.93 -5.18 16.85
CA LEU A 471 8.28 -3.95 17.55
C LEU A 471 9.80 -3.73 17.49
N PHE A 472 10.20 -2.57 17.02
CA PHE A 472 11.58 -2.11 17.09
C PHE A 472 11.70 -1.16 18.26
N GLU A 473 12.41 -1.59 19.29
CA GLU A 473 12.68 -0.76 20.46
C GLU A 473 13.93 0.09 20.19
N ALA A 474 13.95 1.32 20.69
CA ALA A 474 15.19 2.07 20.71
C ALA A 474 16.16 1.30 21.60
N THR A 475 17.31 0.89 21.04
CA THR A 475 18.40 0.37 21.84
C THR A 475 18.68 1.42 22.91
N PRO A 476 18.59 1.11 24.22
CA PRO A 476 18.99 2.06 25.23
C PRO A 476 20.42 2.45 24.88
N LEU A 477 20.63 3.74 24.57
CA LEU A 477 21.96 4.31 24.46
C LEU A 477 22.66 3.93 25.76
N SER A 478 23.55 2.94 25.67
CA SER A 478 24.38 2.59 26.81
C SER A 478 25.17 3.85 27.14
N SER A 479 24.85 4.42 28.30
CA SER A 479 25.63 5.46 28.93
C SER A 479 27.00 4.85 29.29
N GLN A 480 27.95 4.88 28.35
CA GLN A 480 29.39 4.55 28.47
C GLN A 480 29.98 4.63 27.04
N ARG A 481 30.94 5.46 26.66
CA ARG A 481 31.82 6.46 27.27
C ARG A 481 32.15 7.51 26.22
#